data_AF-A0A8T5NWH3-F1
#
_entry.id   AF-A0A8T5NWH3-F1
#
_cell.length_a   1.000
_cell.length_b   1.000
_cell.length_c   1.000
_cell.angle_alpha   90.00
_cell.angle_beta   90.00
_cell.angle_gamma   90.00
#
_symmetry.space_group_name_H-M   'P 1'
#
loop_
_entity.id
_entity.type
_entity.pdbx_description
1 polymer ?
#
loop_
_entity_poly.entity_id
_entity_poly.type
_entity_poly.pdbx_seq_one_letter_code
_entity_poly.pdbx_strand_id
1 'polypeptide(L)'
;MKCERCNSMAEKGDLFCRQCGEEMPEEDTFVCECGTEVRASDRFCHHCGSSFSKNTCECGADIPDNANYCPGCGIKIEASEEPVEEPIPEEPVEPDLENQQQEFNNNWDDKPKEDSFSDSLGLTNINPY
;
A
#
# COMPACT_ATOMS: atom_id res chain seq x y z
N MET A 1 -7.89 8.55 13.44
CA MET A 1 -7.65 9.73 14.32
C MET A 1 -8.37 10.95 13.76
N LYS A 2 -8.59 12.02 14.53
CA LYS A 2 -9.33 13.21 14.06
C LYS A 2 -8.37 14.39 13.85
N CYS A 3 -8.50 15.10 12.74
CA CYS A 3 -7.74 16.32 12.50
C CYS A 3 -8.23 17.45 13.43
N GLU A 4 -7.32 18.09 14.18
CA GLU A 4 -7.66 19.17 15.11
C GLU A 4 -8.12 20.45 14.41
N ARG A 5 -7.68 20.66 13.16
CA ARG A 5 -8.03 21.83 12.36
C ARG A 5 -9.41 21.75 11.72
N CYS A 6 -9.66 20.71 10.93
CA CYS A 6 -10.87 20.60 10.11
C CYS A 6 -11.85 19.53 10.60
N ASN A 7 -11.50 18.82 11.68
CA ASN A 7 -12.32 17.78 12.29
C ASN A 7 -12.60 16.55 11.40
N SER A 8 -11.89 16.40 10.28
CA SER A 8 -11.98 15.23 9.42
C SER A 8 -11.42 13.98 10.11
N MET A 9 -11.94 12.81 9.73
CA MET A 9 -11.35 11.53 10.12
C MET A 9 -10.18 11.20 9.21
N ALA A 10 -9.08 10.76 9.80
CA ALA A 10 -7.87 10.27 9.14
C ALA A 10 -7.61 8.82 9.54
N GLU A 11 -6.98 8.06 8.64
CA GLU A 11 -6.57 6.69 8.87
C GLU A 11 -5.29 6.64 9.69
N LYS A 12 -4.95 5.46 10.21
CA LYS A 12 -3.73 5.26 10.98
C LYS A 12 -2.52 5.34 10.04
N GLY A 13 -1.49 6.10 10.41
CA GLY A 13 -0.32 6.34 9.57
C GLY A 13 -0.43 7.50 8.56
N ASP A 14 -1.56 8.21 8.49
CA ASP A 14 -1.65 9.46 7.73
C ASP A 14 -0.72 10.51 8.35
N LEU A 15 0.27 11.01 7.59
CA LEU A 15 1.17 12.09 8.04
C LEU A 15 0.52 13.47 7.93
N PHE A 16 -0.40 13.64 6.98
CA PHE A 16 -1.09 14.90 6.72
C PHE A 16 -2.58 14.67 6.53
N CYS A 17 -3.40 15.61 7.00
CA CYS A 17 -4.83 15.61 6.77
C CYS A 17 -5.12 15.78 5.27
N ARG A 18 -5.72 14.76 4.65
CA ARG A 18 -6.10 14.77 3.22
C ARG A 18 -7.09 15.87 2.83
N GLN A 19 -7.75 16.49 3.81
CA GLN A 19 -8.80 17.48 3.59
C GLN A 19 -8.34 18.93 3.75
N CYS A 20 -7.38 19.19 4.65
CA CYS A 20 -6.90 20.56 4.92
C CYS A 20 -5.38 20.74 4.83
N GLY A 21 -4.62 19.65 4.66
CA GLY A 21 -3.16 19.69 4.54
C GLY A 21 -2.41 19.92 5.85
N GLU A 22 -3.11 20.02 6.98
CA GLU A 22 -2.48 20.12 8.31
C GLU A 22 -1.74 18.82 8.64
N GLU A 23 -0.59 18.94 9.31
CA GLU A 23 0.18 17.79 9.82
C GLU A 23 -0.63 17.05 10.89
N MET A 24 -0.58 15.72 10.83
CA MET A 24 -1.24 14.87 11.80
C MET A 24 -0.31 14.66 13.00
N PRO A 25 -0.83 14.53 14.24
CA PRO A 25 0.00 14.26 15.39
C PRO A 25 0.76 12.93 15.21
N GLU A 26 2.06 12.98 15.50
CA GLU A 26 2.94 11.81 15.45
C GLU A 26 2.43 10.71 16.40
N GLU A 27 2.57 9.45 16.00
CA GLU A 27 2.27 8.32 16.86
C GLU A 27 3.36 8.18 17.92
N ASP A 28 2.98 7.89 19.17
CA ASP A 28 3.92 7.69 20.27
C ASP A 28 4.92 6.56 19.94
N THR A 29 6.21 6.81 20.21
CA THR A 29 7.29 5.82 20.08
C THR A 29 7.99 5.57 21.41
N PHE A 30 8.61 4.40 21.53
CA PHE A 30 9.47 4.05 22.67
C PHE A 30 10.70 3.27 22.19
N VAL A 31 11.76 3.28 23.01
CA VAL A 31 12.99 2.56 22.69
C VAL A 31 12.91 1.15 23.28
N CYS A 32 13.00 0.14 22.40
CA CYS A 32 13.11 -1.25 22.80
C CYS A 32 14.45 -1.50 23.54
N GLU A 33 14.53 -2.56 24.35
CA GLU A 33 15.76 -3.00 25.01
C GLU A 33 16.92 -3.27 24.04
N CYS A 34 16.63 -3.60 22.78
CA CYS A 34 17.65 -3.77 21.75
C CYS A 34 18.19 -2.45 21.16
N GLY A 35 17.65 -1.30 21.58
CA GLY A 35 18.04 0.03 21.11
C GLY A 35 17.26 0.55 19.90
N THR A 36 16.36 -0.26 19.33
CA THR A 36 15.49 0.14 18.22
C THR A 36 14.30 0.97 18.71
N GLU A 37 13.97 2.05 18.00
CA GLU A 37 12.75 2.82 18.20
C GLU A 37 11.55 2.08 17.60
N VAL A 38 10.52 1.87 18.41
CA VAL A 38 9.32 1.09 18.06
C VAL A 38 8.08 1.93 18.34
N ARG A 39 7.02 1.77 17.54
CA ARG A 39 5.75 2.47 17.80
C ARG A 39 5.06 1.87 19.01
N ALA A 40 4.43 2.70 19.83
CA ALA A 40 3.65 2.26 20.99
C ALA A 40 2.51 1.30 20.62
N SER A 41 2.07 1.33 19.37
CA SER A 41 1.06 0.40 18.86
C SER A 41 1.58 -0.96 18.41
N ASP A 42 2.90 -1.13 18.28
CA ASP A 42 3.49 -2.38 17.81
C ASP A 42 3.49 -3.40 18.95
N ARG A 43 3.08 -4.65 18.65
CA ARG A 43 3.07 -5.73 19.64
C ARG A 43 4.44 -6.41 19.78
N PHE A 44 5.30 -6.26 18.79
CA PHE A 44 6.63 -6.87 18.74
C PHE A 44 7.66 -5.90 18.19
N CYS A 45 8.92 -6.06 18.59
CA CYS A 45 10.02 -5.32 18.01
C CYS A 45 10.33 -5.85 16.61
N HIS A 46 10.26 -5.00 15.59
CA HIS A 46 10.59 -5.35 14.21
C HIS A 46 12.08 -5.66 13.98
N HIS A 47 12.94 -5.36 14.96
CA HIS A 47 14.38 -5.63 14.87
C HIS A 47 14.79 -6.88 15.67
N CYS A 48 14.38 -7.02 16.93
CA CYS A 48 14.81 -8.14 17.79
C CYS A 48 13.73 -9.18 18.11
N GLY A 49 12.46 -8.93 17.74
CA GLY A 49 11.34 -9.85 17.98
C GLY A 49 10.79 -9.87 19.41
N SER A 50 11.28 -9.03 20.33
CA SER A 50 10.74 -8.94 21.70
C SER A 50 9.28 -8.50 21.68
N SER A 51 8.40 -9.17 22.44
CA SER A 51 7.00 -8.80 22.54
C SER A 51 6.73 -7.76 23.63
N PHE A 52 5.76 -6.88 23.35
CA PHE A 52 5.30 -5.80 24.22
C PHE A 52 3.83 -5.94 24.60
N SER A 53 3.12 -6.89 23.99
CA SER A 53 1.70 -7.16 24.23
C SER A 53 1.49 -7.79 25.60
N LYS A 54 1.25 -6.94 26.62
CA LYS A 54 0.45 -7.37 27.77
C LYS A 54 -1.00 -7.44 27.34
N ASN A 55 -1.40 -8.59 26.84
CA ASN A 55 -2.81 -8.89 26.66
C ASN A 55 -3.38 -9.14 28.06
N THR A 56 -4.15 -8.22 28.64
CA THR A 56 -4.85 -8.47 29.90
C THR A 56 -6.26 -8.95 29.64
N CYS A 57 -6.64 -10.06 30.27
CA CYS A 57 -8.01 -10.57 30.24
C CYS A 57 -8.92 -9.66 31.08
N GLU A 58 -10.23 -9.67 30.81
CA GLU A 58 -11.24 -8.97 31.63
C GLU A 58 -11.19 -9.37 33.12
N CYS A 59 -10.70 -10.57 33.42
CA CYS A 59 -10.49 -11.02 34.81
C CYS A 59 -9.25 -10.42 35.49
N GLY A 60 -8.45 -9.63 34.77
CA GLY A 60 -7.22 -9.01 35.26
C GLY A 60 -5.96 -9.87 35.15
N ALA A 61 -6.05 -11.08 34.59
CA ALA A 61 -4.88 -11.93 34.37
C ALA A 61 -4.15 -11.54 33.07
N ASP A 62 -2.81 -11.59 33.11
CA ASP A 62 -1.97 -11.47 31.93
C ASP A 62 -2.12 -12.71 31.03
N ILE A 63 -2.32 -12.48 29.74
CA ILE A 63 -2.51 -13.47 28.68
C ILE A 63 -1.21 -13.49 27.88
N PRO A 64 -0.53 -14.65 27.78
CA PRO A 64 0.64 -14.76 26.93
C PRO A 64 0.25 -14.69 25.44
N ASP A 65 1.17 -14.23 24.58
CA ASP A 65 0.91 -13.94 23.17
C ASP A 65 0.30 -15.10 22.36
N ASN A 66 0.56 -16.35 22.78
CA ASN A 66 0.07 -17.58 22.14
C ASN A 66 -1.04 -18.31 22.93
N ALA A 67 -1.70 -17.67 23.88
CA ALA A 67 -2.78 -18.29 24.63
C ALA A 67 -4.13 -18.20 23.91
N ASN A 68 -4.73 -19.36 23.64
CA ASN A 68 -6.12 -19.48 23.18
C ASN A 68 -7.14 -19.27 24.33
N TYR A 69 -6.70 -19.35 25.58
CA TYR A 69 -7.54 -19.24 26.77
C TYR A 69 -6.82 -18.46 27.87
N CYS A 70 -7.58 -17.68 28.64
CA CYS A 70 -7.07 -17.01 29.82
C CYS A 70 -6.61 -18.03 30.88
N PRO A 71 -5.35 -17.98 31.36
CA PRO A 71 -4.90 -18.88 32.44
C PRO A 71 -5.57 -18.59 33.79
N GLY A 72 -6.11 -17.38 33.98
CA GLY A 72 -6.76 -16.98 35.24
C GLY A 72 -8.23 -17.37 35.35
N CYS A 73 -9.00 -17.25 34.26
CA CYS A 73 -10.46 -17.48 34.28
C CYS A 73 -10.96 -18.53 33.27
N GLY A 74 -10.12 -19.03 32.38
CA GLY A 74 -10.48 -20.03 31.36
C GLY A 74 -11.31 -19.51 30.18
N ILE A 75 -11.58 -18.20 30.10
CA ILE A 75 -12.30 -17.60 28.97
C ILE A 75 -11.45 -17.75 27.69
N LYS A 76 -12.10 -18.16 26.59
CA LYS A 76 -11.46 -18.24 25.28
C LYS A 76 -11.13 -16.83 24.79
N ILE A 77 -9.91 -16.65 24.32
CA ILE A 77 -9.43 -15.37 23.84
C ILE A 77 -9.28 -15.55 22.34
N GLU A 78 -9.99 -14.73 21.58
CA GLU A 78 -9.78 -14.65 20.15
C GLU A 78 -8.39 -14.05 19.96
N ALA A 79 -7.38 -14.91 19.88
CA ALA A 79 -6.12 -14.55 19.27
C ALA A 79 -6.52 -13.96 17.92
N SER A 80 -6.22 -12.69 17.70
CA SER A 80 -6.32 -12.11 16.37
C SER A 80 -5.27 -12.84 15.56
N GLU A 81 -5.66 -14.00 15.03
CA GLU A 81 -4.93 -14.73 14.02
C GLU A 81 -4.65 -13.68 12.95
N GLU A 82 -3.36 -13.36 12.79
CA GLU A 82 -2.92 -12.69 11.58
C GLU A 82 -3.55 -13.47 10.42
N PRO A 83 -4.07 -12.78 9.38
CA PRO A 83 -4.47 -13.47 8.17
C PRO A 83 -3.26 -14.32 7.77
N VAL A 84 -3.39 -15.63 7.94
CA VAL A 84 -2.40 -16.57 7.46
C VAL A 84 -2.34 -16.26 5.97
N GLU A 85 -1.27 -15.63 5.50
CA GLU A 85 -1.01 -15.56 4.07
C GLU A 85 -1.00 -17.00 3.61
N GLU A 86 -2.14 -17.43 3.04
CA GLU A 86 -2.23 -18.69 2.34
C GLU A 86 -1.08 -18.66 1.32
N PRO A 87 -0.24 -19.71 1.26
CA PRO A 87 0.80 -19.77 0.27
C PRO A 87 0.15 -19.57 -1.09
N ILE A 88 0.51 -18.47 -1.74
CA ILE A 88 0.03 -18.11 -3.07
C ILE A 88 0.23 -19.35 -3.94
N PRO A 89 -0.83 -19.98 -4.47
CA PRO A 89 -0.66 -21.10 -5.38
C PRO A 89 0.20 -20.59 -6.54
N GLU A 90 1.36 -21.20 -6.75
CA GLU A 90 2.19 -20.92 -7.92
C GLU A 90 1.32 -21.17 -9.15
N GLU A 91 0.85 -20.10 -9.79
CA GLU A 91 0.15 -20.21 -11.06
C GLU A 91 1.10 -20.89 -12.07
N PRO A 92 0.62 -21.87 -12.85
CA PRO A 92 1.44 -22.54 -13.84
C PRO A 92 2.00 -21.50 -14.80
N VAL A 93 3.32 -21.37 -14.83
CA VAL A 93 4.03 -20.53 -15.80
C VAL A 93 3.60 -20.99 -17.19
N GLU A 94 2.88 -20.12 -17.90
CA GLU A 94 2.47 -20.35 -19.28
C GLU A 94 3.72 -20.53 -20.15
N PRO A 95 3.79 -21.54 -21.03
CA PRO A 95 4.95 -21.73 -21.89
C PRO A 95 5.09 -20.58 -22.89
N ASP A 96 6.29 -19.99 -22.93
CA ASP A 96 6.70 -18.90 -23.81
C ASP A 96 6.26 -19.12 -25.26
N LEU A 97 5.40 -18.24 -25.76
CA LEU A 97 4.95 -18.20 -27.15
C LEU A 97 6.04 -17.56 -28.05
N GLU A 98 7.29 -18.01 -27.96
CA GLU A 98 8.44 -17.39 -28.65
C GLU A 98 8.71 -17.96 -30.06
N ASN A 99 7.79 -18.72 -30.67
CA ASN A 99 8.07 -19.30 -32.01
C ASN A 99 6.89 -19.30 -32.98
N GLN A 100 6.39 -18.12 -33.34
CA GLN A 100 5.56 -17.93 -34.55
C GLN A 100 6.03 -16.78 -35.45
N GLN A 101 7.33 -16.45 -35.45
CA GLN A 101 7.92 -15.63 -36.51
C GLN A 101 8.37 -16.53 -37.68
N GLN A 102 7.44 -17.18 -38.38
CA GLN A 102 7.73 -17.73 -39.70
C GLN A 102 6.54 -17.49 -40.65
N GLU A 103 6.83 -16.63 -41.63
CA GLU A 103 6.20 -16.51 -42.95
C GLU A 103 4.88 -15.72 -43.07
N PHE A 104 4.94 -14.40 -42.97
CA PHE A 104 4.18 -13.55 -43.89
C PHE A 104 5.11 -12.59 -44.63
N ASN A 105 5.52 -13.05 -45.80
CA ASN A 105 6.42 -12.40 -46.73
C ASN A 105 5.88 -11.06 -47.24
N ASN A 106 6.72 -10.04 -47.08
CA ASN A 106 7.00 -8.91 -47.98
C ASN A 106 6.00 -8.62 -49.12
N ASN A 107 5.28 -7.50 -49.00
CA ASN A 107 5.17 -6.49 -50.05
C ASN A 107 4.62 -5.20 -49.41
N TRP A 108 4.59 -4.09 -50.14
CA TRP A 108 4.19 -2.73 -49.75
C TRP A 108 5.38 -1.81 -49.45
N ASP A 109 6.40 -1.89 -50.31
CA ASP A 109 7.07 -0.69 -50.80
C ASP A 109 6.01 0.25 -51.42
N ASP A 110 5.69 1.36 -50.74
CA ASP A 110 5.44 2.68 -51.35
C ASP A 110 4.88 3.67 -50.30
N LYS A 111 5.77 4.42 -49.65
CA LYS A 111 5.41 5.69 -49.00
C LYS A 111 6.34 6.80 -49.53
N PRO A 112 5.83 7.78 -50.30
CA PRO A 112 6.62 8.95 -50.65
C PRO A 112 6.74 9.91 -49.46
N LYS A 113 7.87 10.60 -49.47
CA LYS A 113 8.48 11.35 -48.36
C LYS A 113 7.74 12.65 -48.02
N GLU A 114 7.89 12.97 -46.74
CA GLU A 114 7.58 14.23 -46.06
C GLU A 114 8.35 15.37 -46.72
N ASP A 115 7.77 16.56 -46.88
CA ASP A 115 8.56 17.79 -47.04
C ASP A 115 7.81 19.03 -46.52
N SER A 116 8.46 19.65 -45.53
CA SER A 116 8.55 21.09 -45.28
C SER A 116 7.31 21.89 -44.86
N PHE A 117 7.30 22.19 -43.57
CA PHE A 117 6.59 23.30 -42.94
C PHE A 117 7.39 24.60 -43.16
N SER A 118 6.99 25.44 -44.10
CA SER A 118 7.16 26.91 -44.08
C SER A 118 6.77 27.49 -45.44
N ASP A 119 5.72 28.31 -45.50
CA ASP A 119 5.95 29.74 -45.66
C ASP A 119 4.65 30.53 -45.77
N SER A 120 4.76 31.76 -45.29
CA SER A 120 3.74 32.78 -45.25
C SER A 120 3.17 33.12 -46.63
N LEU A 121 1.89 33.49 -46.65
CA LEU A 121 1.34 34.75 -47.19
C LEU A 121 -0.01 34.51 -47.89
N GLY A 122 -1.00 35.31 -47.47
CA GLY A 122 -1.83 36.00 -48.46
C GLY A 122 -3.29 35.57 -48.58
N LEU A 123 -4.14 36.44 -48.03
CA LEU A 123 -5.32 37.03 -48.68
C LEU A 123 -6.65 36.23 -48.78
N THR A 124 -7.59 36.78 -48.00
CA THR A 124 -8.95 37.24 -48.39
C THR A 124 -10.02 36.23 -48.83
N ASN A 125 -11.13 36.22 -48.07
CA ASN A 125 -12.52 36.49 -48.50
C ASN A 125 -13.42 36.19 -47.28
N ILE A 126 -14.03 37.12 -46.53
CA ILE A 126 -15.16 38.02 -46.90
C ILE A 126 -16.07 37.31 -47.94
N ASN A 127 -17.27 36.84 -47.63
CA ASN A 127 -18.46 37.63 -47.26
C ASN A 127 -19.64 36.67 -46.95
N PRO A 128 -20.86 37.16 -46.61
CA PRO A 128 -21.74 36.55 -45.64
C PRO A 128 -22.96 35.98 -46.37
N TYR A 129 -23.84 35.29 -45.66
CA TYR A 129 -25.30 35.44 -45.75
C TYR A 129 -25.90 34.76 -44.52
#